data_AF-A0A9N9NWS3-F1
#
_entry.id   AF-A0A9N9NWS3-F1
#
_cell.length_a   1.000
_cell.length_b   1.000
_cell.length_c   1.000
_cell.angle_alpha   90.00
_cell.angle_beta   90.00
_cell.angle_gamma   90.00
#
_symmetry.space_group_name_H-M   'P 1'
#
loop_
_entity.id
_entity.type
_entity.pdbx_description
1 polymer ?
#
loop_
_entity_poly.entity_id
_entity_poly.type
_entity_poly.pdbx_seq_one_letter_code
_entity_poly.pdbx_strand_id
1 'polypeptide(L)'
;PNWNDPSSIYAWIQTFSLNRGRNRLVKTFGRDFELFQRDDTINMLWNGDRSTRRNGVVGRFKVRDQSDKFLHPVPVLAGGPGTGKSRFLDEIEKLLKEYAEKCNEEEIRNAFANMTVINTTYGNGSSAEEMDIKLGAQTPLAIRILFEYFGPQHDYGKFNFPDFRSLCDQSNISRFTLSTALQVVYADILQKKQATSHPLLVM
;
A
#
# COMPACT_ATOMS: atom_id res chain seq x y z
N PRO A 1 17.06 -9.86 -10.40
CA PRO A 1 17.79 -9.04 -9.39
C PRO A 1 18.21 -9.93 -8.21
N ASN A 2 19.07 -9.42 -7.30
CA ASN A 2 19.29 -10.06 -6.02
C ASN A 2 18.11 -9.76 -5.08
N TRP A 3 17.22 -10.74 -4.87
CA TRP A 3 15.98 -10.59 -4.10
C TRP A 3 16.16 -10.36 -2.58
N ASN A 4 17.41 -10.39 -2.09
CA ASN A 4 17.75 -10.04 -0.72
C ASN A 4 18.25 -8.60 -0.55
N ASP A 5 18.55 -7.93 -1.66
CA ASP A 5 19.15 -6.60 -1.65
C ASP A 5 18.16 -5.58 -2.21
N PRO A 6 17.60 -4.69 -1.36
CA PRO A 6 16.70 -3.64 -1.80
C PRO A 6 17.29 -2.77 -2.91
N SER A 7 18.61 -2.49 -2.89
CA SER A 7 19.25 -1.66 -3.92
C SER A 7 19.28 -2.37 -5.27
N SER A 8 19.60 -3.66 -5.30
CA SER A 8 19.53 -4.48 -6.53
C SER A 8 18.12 -4.57 -7.09
N ILE A 9 17.10 -4.77 -6.25
CA ILE A 9 15.69 -4.82 -6.67
C ILE A 9 15.24 -3.45 -7.18
N TYR A 10 15.64 -2.37 -6.50
CA TYR A 10 15.30 -1.02 -6.91
C TYR A 10 15.91 -0.69 -8.28
N ALA A 11 17.20 -0.98 -8.49
CA ALA A 11 17.84 -0.79 -9.79
C ALA A 11 17.15 -1.61 -10.90
N TRP A 12 16.76 -2.85 -10.60
CA TRP A 12 16.03 -3.70 -11.55
C TRP A 12 14.64 -3.16 -11.88
N ILE A 13 13.85 -2.71 -10.90
CA ILE A 13 12.50 -2.22 -11.20
C ILE A 13 12.53 -0.91 -12.00
N GLN A 14 13.60 -0.12 -11.88
CA GLN A 14 13.80 1.08 -12.71
C GLN A 14 14.11 0.75 -14.19
N THR A 15 14.37 -0.51 -14.57
CA THR A 15 14.56 -0.86 -15.99
C THR A 15 13.24 -0.90 -16.78
N PHE A 16 12.09 -0.86 -16.10
CA PHE A 16 10.77 -0.81 -16.72
C PHE A 16 10.30 0.63 -16.90
N SER A 17 9.38 0.85 -17.85
CA SER A 17 8.57 2.05 -17.84
C SER A 17 7.60 2.01 -16.65
N LEU A 18 7.56 3.06 -15.83
CA LEU A 18 6.82 3.06 -14.57
C LEU A 18 5.61 3.99 -14.60
N ASN A 19 4.41 3.47 -14.32
CA ASN A 19 3.21 4.27 -14.12
C ASN A 19 2.85 4.36 -12.63
N ARG A 20 3.22 5.50 -12.06
CA ARG A 20 3.12 5.78 -10.62
C ARG A 20 1.74 6.34 -10.21
N GLY A 21 0.75 6.29 -11.11
CA GLY A 21 -0.62 6.69 -10.82
C GLY A 21 -1.40 5.61 -10.06
N ARG A 22 -2.25 6.00 -9.10
CA ARG A 22 -3.04 5.05 -8.32
C ARG A 22 -4.14 4.41 -9.18
N ASN A 23 -4.17 3.09 -9.20
CA ASN A 23 -5.26 2.32 -9.80
C ASN A 23 -6.52 2.44 -8.93
N ARG A 24 -7.55 3.14 -9.41
CA ARG A 24 -8.85 3.19 -8.73
C ARG A 24 -9.53 1.82 -8.77
N LEU A 25 -10.02 1.37 -7.62
CA LEU A 25 -10.79 0.13 -7.49
C LEU A 25 -12.20 0.30 -8.05
N VAL A 26 -12.79 1.49 -7.93
CA VAL A 26 -14.12 1.81 -8.46
C VAL A 26 -14.03 2.77 -9.64
N LYS A 27 -14.40 2.28 -10.84
CA LYS A 27 -14.33 3.04 -12.10
C LYS A 27 -15.68 3.41 -12.70
N THR A 28 -16.78 2.88 -12.15
CA THR A 28 -18.12 2.95 -12.73
C THR A 28 -19.08 3.77 -11.86
N PHE A 29 -20.38 3.70 -12.16
CA PHE A 29 -21.48 4.45 -11.55
C PHE A 29 -21.50 4.43 -10.01
N GLY A 30 -21.03 3.35 -9.37
CA GLY A 30 -20.95 3.22 -7.91
C GLY A 30 -20.00 4.21 -7.21
N ARG A 31 -19.18 4.96 -7.95
CA ARG A 31 -18.21 5.91 -7.40
C ARG A 31 -18.87 7.14 -6.74
N ASP A 32 -20.07 7.51 -7.16
CA ASP A 32 -20.70 8.79 -6.79
C ASP A 32 -21.84 8.62 -5.76
N PHE A 33 -22.16 7.40 -5.33
CA PHE A 33 -23.21 7.14 -4.34
C PHE A 33 -22.93 7.74 -2.96
N GLU A 34 -23.90 7.76 -2.07
CA GLU A 34 -23.58 8.01 -0.66
C GLU A 34 -23.02 6.74 -0.01
N LEU A 35 -21.93 6.88 0.77
CA LEU A 35 -21.38 5.77 1.54
C LEU A 35 -21.89 5.89 2.98
N PHE A 36 -22.97 5.17 3.30
CA PHE A 36 -23.51 5.11 4.66
C PHE A 36 -22.45 4.60 5.65
N GLN A 37 -22.43 5.16 6.87
CA GLN A 37 -21.47 4.87 7.93
C GLN A 37 -20.00 5.16 7.57
N ARG A 38 -19.74 5.94 6.51
CA ARG A 38 -18.39 6.35 6.12
C ARG A 38 -17.64 7.01 7.27
N ASP A 39 -18.28 7.96 7.94
CA ASP A 39 -17.67 8.73 9.02
C ASP A 39 -17.41 7.86 10.26
N ASP A 40 -18.34 6.99 10.62
CA ASP A 40 -18.15 6.02 11.71
C ASP A 40 -17.01 5.04 11.38
N THR A 41 -16.92 4.58 10.13
CA THR A 41 -15.89 3.64 9.68
C THR A 41 -14.49 4.25 9.74
N ILE A 42 -14.31 5.48 9.22
CA ILE A 42 -13.01 6.17 9.32
C ILE A 42 -12.69 6.54 10.77
N ASN A 43 -13.68 6.96 11.56
CA ASN A 43 -13.49 7.27 12.98
C ASN A 43 -13.01 6.03 13.75
N MET A 44 -13.63 4.88 13.52
CA MET A 44 -13.22 3.59 14.10
C MET A 44 -11.81 3.19 13.65
N LEU A 45 -11.49 3.34 12.35
CA LEU A 45 -10.15 3.06 11.84
C LEU A 45 -9.08 3.99 12.45
N TRP A 46 -9.39 5.27 12.59
CA TRP A 46 -8.48 6.31 13.08
C TRP A 46 -8.21 6.18 14.58
N ASN A 47 -9.27 6.13 15.38
CA ASN A 47 -9.21 6.15 16.84
C ASN A 47 -9.11 4.74 17.46
N GLY A 48 -9.61 3.72 16.76
CA GLY A 48 -9.71 2.37 17.29
C GLY A 48 -10.93 2.18 18.19
N ASP A 49 -10.92 1.03 18.86
CA ASP A 49 -12.00 0.62 19.75
C ASP A 49 -11.53 0.68 21.21
N ARG A 50 -12.05 1.66 21.94
CA ARG A 50 -11.76 1.86 23.37
C ARG A 50 -12.29 0.73 24.24
N SER A 51 -13.39 0.08 23.84
CA SER A 51 -13.99 -1.00 24.62
C SER A 51 -13.12 -2.25 24.63
N THR A 52 -12.47 -2.56 23.51
CA THR A 52 -11.55 -3.69 23.37
C THR A 52 -10.08 -3.30 23.54
N ARG A 53 -9.79 -2.03 23.86
CA ARG A 53 -8.43 -1.45 23.97
C ARG A 53 -7.58 -1.67 22.71
N ARG A 54 -8.23 -1.73 21.55
CA ARG A 54 -7.57 -1.92 20.25
C ARG A 54 -7.25 -0.57 19.64
N ASN A 55 -5.96 -0.31 19.43
CA ASN A 55 -5.52 0.94 18.83
C ASN A 55 -6.00 1.08 17.38
N GLY A 56 -6.47 2.28 17.05
CA GLY A 56 -6.62 2.72 15.67
C GLY A 56 -5.28 3.12 15.06
N VAL A 57 -5.34 3.71 13.86
CA VAL A 57 -4.17 4.17 13.12
C VAL A 57 -3.26 5.08 13.97
N VAL A 58 -3.83 6.03 14.72
CA VAL A 58 -3.04 6.94 15.56
C VAL A 58 -2.36 6.23 16.72
N GLY A 59 -3.11 5.40 17.45
CA GLY A 59 -2.55 4.64 18.57
C GLY A 59 -1.40 3.76 18.11
N ARG A 60 -1.60 3.02 17.00
CA ARG A 60 -0.57 2.16 16.39
C ARG A 60 0.68 2.94 15.98
N PHE A 61 0.52 4.15 15.48
CA PHE A 61 1.65 5.01 15.12
C PHE A 61 2.47 5.43 16.35
N LYS A 62 1.81 5.77 17.47
CA LYS A 62 2.48 6.18 18.72
C LYS A 62 3.26 5.06 19.38
N VAL A 63 2.78 3.82 19.27
CA VAL A 63 3.44 2.64 19.85
C VAL A 63 4.13 1.77 18.81
N ARG A 64 4.48 2.33 17.64
CA ARG A 64 5.06 1.62 16.48
C ARG A 64 6.29 0.77 16.77
N ASP A 65 7.05 1.11 17.81
CA ASP A 65 8.25 0.40 18.23
C ASP A 65 7.97 -0.78 19.17
N GLN A 66 6.70 -1.00 19.53
CA GLN A 66 6.26 -2.12 20.36
C GLN A 66 5.87 -3.33 19.49
N SER A 67 6.18 -4.54 19.96
CA SER A 67 5.90 -5.78 19.23
C SER A 67 4.58 -6.44 19.62
N ASP A 68 3.81 -5.85 20.55
CA ASP A 68 2.56 -6.45 21.03
C ASP A 68 1.47 -6.39 19.95
N LYS A 69 1.07 -7.57 19.48
CA LYS A 69 0.03 -7.72 18.43
C LYS A 69 -1.32 -7.14 18.86
N PHE A 70 -1.64 -7.10 20.15
CA PHE A 70 -2.88 -6.49 20.64
C PHE A 70 -2.91 -4.97 20.43
N LEU A 71 -1.73 -4.33 20.44
CA LEU A 71 -1.57 -2.91 20.16
C LEU A 71 -1.52 -2.59 18.67
N HIS A 72 -1.34 -3.60 17.81
CA HIS A 72 -1.26 -3.47 16.35
C HIS A 72 -2.29 -4.35 15.63
N PRO A 73 -3.60 -4.17 15.90
CA PRO A 73 -4.64 -4.99 15.25
C PRO A 73 -4.68 -4.72 13.75
N VAL A 74 -4.88 -5.77 12.94
CA VAL A 74 -5.17 -5.64 11.50
C VAL A 74 -6.66 -5.32 11.34
N PRO A 75 -7.02 -4.14 10.80
CA PRO A 75 -8.42 -3.77 10.62
C PRO A 75 -9.03 -4.54 9.46
N VAL A 76 -10.25 -5.04 9.64
CA VAL A 76 -11.00 -5.79 8.62
C VAL A 76 -12.22 -4.98 8.21
N LEU A 77 -12.33 -4.66 6.92
CA LEU A 77 -13.49 -4.01 6.33
C LEU A 77 -14.40 -5.08 5.69
N ALA A 78 -15.55 -5.33 6.29
CA ALA A 78 -16.50 -6.35 5.85
C ALA A 78 -17.90 -5.75 5.62
N GLY A 79 -18.69 -6.39 4.76
CA GLY A 79 -20.03 -5.95 4.38
C GLY A 79 -20.52 -6.66 3.12
N GLY A 80 -21.82 -6.63 2.86
CA GLY A 80 -22.43 -7.27 1.69
C GLY A 80 -21.90 -6.75 0.33
N PRO A 81 -22.18 -7.44 -0.78
CA PRO A 81 -21.88 -6.91 -2.12
C PRO A 81 -22.49 -5.51 -2.30
N GLY A 82 -21.78 -4.60 -2.97
CA GLY A 82 -22.30 -3.27 -3.27
C GLY A 82 -22.29 -2.25 -2.11
N THR A 83 -21.88 -2.62 -0.89
CA THR A 83 -21.87 -1.69 0.26
C THR A 83 -20.74 -0.65 0.26
N GLY A 84 -20.02 -0.49 -0.86
CA GLY A 84 -19.00 0.56 -1.00
C GLY A 84 -17.64 0.30 -0.37
N LYS A 85 -17.32 -0.94 0.04
CA LYS A 85 -16.00 -1.32 0.61
C LYS A 85 -14.80 -0.87 -0.25
N SER A 86 -14.81 -1.20 -1.54
CA SER A 86 -13.72 -0.84 -2.45
C SER A 86 -13.58 0.67 -2.63
N ARG A 87 -14.69 1.40 -2.58
CA ARG A 87 -14.68 2.85 -2.64
C ARG A 87 -14.08 3.46 -1.37
N PHE A 88 -14.43 2.93 -0.19
CA PHE A 88 -13.81 3.36 1.05
C PHE A 88 -12.28 3.20 1.01
N LEU A 89 -11.78 2.09 0.46
CA LEU A 89 -10.34 1.87 0.26
C LEU A 89 -9.72 2.87 -0.75
N ASP A 90 -10.44 3.28 -1.79
CA ASP A 90 -9.97 4.35 -2.69
C ASP A 90 -9.86 5.70 -1.95
N GLU A 91 -10.85 6.03 -1.10
CA GLU A 91 -10.91 7.30 -0.37
C GLU A 91 -10.01 7.37 0.88
N ILE A 92 -9.53 6.22 1.37
CA ILE A 92 -8.86 6.08 2.67
C ILE A 92 -7.69 7.04 2.85
N GLU A 93 -6.92 7.29 1.79
CA GLU A 93 -5.76 8.18 1.84
C GLU A 93 -6.18 9.62 2.14
N LYS A 94 -7.17 10.13 1.40
CA LYS A 94 -7.72 11.47 1.58
C LYS A 94 -8.31 11.59 2.99
N LEU A 95 -9.09 10.60 3.39
CA LEU A 95 -9.72 10.54 4.71
C LEU A 95 -8.71 10.59 5.86
N LEU A 96 -7.65 9.79 5.79
CA LEU A 96 -6.60 9.76 6.81
C LEU A 96 -5.84 11.10 6.88
N LYS A 97 -5.60 11.75 5.73
CA LYS A 97 -4.98 13.09 5.68
C LYS A 97 -5.87 14.15 6.31
N GLU A 98 -7.17 14.18 6.00
CA GLU A 98 -8.13 15.10 6.60
C GLU A 98 -8.23 14.93 8.13
N TYR A 99 -8.20 13.69 8.62
CA TYR A 99 -8.19 13.40 10.05
C TYR A 99 -6.88 13.81 10.72
N ALA A 100 -5.75 13.61 10.04
CA ALA A 100 -4.44 14.05 10.52
C ALA A 100 -4.37 15.57 10.62
N GLU A 101 -4.81 16.32 9.60
CA GLU A 101 -4.80 17.79 9.59
C GLU A 101 -5.60 18.40 10.74
N LYS A 102 -6.71 17.75 11.13
CA LYS A 102 -7.53 18.14 12.28
C LYS A 102 -6.92 17.75 13.64
N CYS A 103 -5.83 16.97 13.65
CA CYS A 103 -5.15 16.57 14.86
C CYS A 103 -4.28 17.72 15.40
N ASN A 104 -4.26 17.89 16.72
CA ASN A 104 -3.46 18.91 17.38
C ASN A 104 -1.97 18.52 17.51
N GLU A 105 -1.63 17.25 17.25
CA GLU A 105 -0.27 16.75 17.39
C GLU A 105 0.52 16.90 16.09
N GLU A 106 1.58 17.71 16.14
CA GLU A 106 2.40 18.02 14.97
C GLU A 106 3.12 16.78 14.40
N GLU A 107 3.60 15.87 15.26
CA GLU A 107 4.24 14.62 14.84
C GLU A 107 3.28 13.78 13.96
N ILE A 108 2.01 13.70 14.35
CA ILE A 108 0.98 12.99 13.59
C ILE A 108 0.75 13.69 12.25
N ARG A 109 0.53 15.01 12.25
CA ARG A 109 0.34 15.77 11.00
C ARG A 109 1.47 15.53 10.01
N ASN A 110 2.72 15.66 10.48
CA ASN A 110 3.91 15.50 9.65
C ASN A 110 4.07 14.05 9.14
N ALA A 111 3.78 13.05 9.98
CA ALA A 111 3.84 11.65 9.57
C ALA A 111 2.82 11.32 8.48
N PHE A 112 1.56 11.74 8.65
CA PHE A 112 0.48 11.41 7.73
C PHE A 112 0.48 12.26 6.44
N ALA A 113 1.05 13.47 6.48
CA ALA A 113 1.33 14.26 5.27
C ALA A 113 2.25 13.51 4.29
N ASN A 114 3.15 12.67 4.82
CA ASN A 114 4.11 11.88 4.06
C ASN A 114 3.69 10.41 3.86
N MET A 115 2.46 10.05 4.24
CA MET A 115 1.97 8.68 4.12
C MET A 115 1.85 8.24 2.66
N THR A 116 2.21 6.98 2.39
CA THR A 116 1.96 6.30 1.13
C THR A 116 0.90 5.21 1.34
N VAL A 117 -0.12 5.17 0.47
CA VAL A 117 -1.15 4.13 0.48
C VAL A 117 -1.01 3.25 -0.76
N ILE A 118 -0.89 1.94 -0.54
CA ILE A 118 -0.75 0.95 -1.61
C ILE A 118 -1.96 0.01 -1.51
N ASN A 119 -2.80 0.02 -2.55
CA ASN A 119 -3.91 -0.91 -2.65
C ASN A 119 -3.42 -2.15 -3.39
N THR A 120 -3.43 -3.31 -2.73
CA THR A 120 -3.13 -4.60 -3.38
C THR A 120 -4.39 -5.43 -3.49
N THR A 121 -4.65 -6.02 -4.65
CA THR A 121 -5.79 -6.92 -4.86
C THR A 121 -5.33 -8.35 -5.20
N TYR A 122 -6.15 -9.33 -4.82
CA TYR A 122 -5.94 -10.75 -5.15
C TYR A 122 -6.95 -11.24 -6.22
N GLY A 123 -7.67 -10.32 -6.87
CA GLY A 123 -8.78 -10.67 -7.76
C GLY A 123 -10.05 -11.10 -7.01
N ASN A 124 -11.12 -11.33 -7.76
CA ASN A 124 -12.40 -11.82 -7.23
C ASN A 124 -12.57 -13.30 -7.58
N GLY A 125 -12.79 -14.15 -6.58
CA GLY A 125 -13.24 -15.53 -6.80
C GLY A 125 -12.17 -16.52 -7.29
N SER A 126 -10.91 -16.14 -7.35
CA SER A 126 -9.80 -17.04 -7.68
C SER A 126 -9.20 -17.63 -6.41
N SER A 127 -9.04 -18.95 -6.36
CA SER A 127 -8.27 -19.61 -5.31
C SER A 127 -6.82 -19.10 -5.31
N ALA A 128 -6.18 -19.15 -4.14
CA ALA A 128 -4.74 -18.91 -4.06
C ALA A 128 -4.01 -19.88 -5.02
N GLU A 129 -3.05 -19.36 -5.78
CA GLU A 129 -2.26 -20.18 -6.69
C GLU A 129 -1.36 -21.12 -5.89
N GLU A 130 -1.05 -22.31 -6.42
CA GLU A 130 -0.17 -23.28 -5.75
C GLU A 130 1.19 -22.66 -5.37
N MET A 131 1.68 -21.74 -6.20
CA MET A 131 2.91 -21.01 -5.94
C MET A 131 2.77 -20.01 -4.78
N ASP A 132 1.60 -19.41 -4.57
CA ASP A 132 1.35 -18.54 -3.40
C ASP A 132 1.43 -19.32 -2.09
N ILE A 133 0.98 -20.58 -2.13
CA ILE A 133 1.07 -21.51 -1.02
C ILE A 133 2.54 -21.91 -0.79
N LYS A 134 3.25 -22.30 -1.84
CA LYS A 134 4.67 -22.76 -1.77
C LYS A 134 5.62 -21.68 -1.27
N LEU A 135 5.44 -20.43 -1.70
CA LEU A 135 6.34 -19.33 -1.34
C LEU A 135 6.07 -18.74 0.05
N GLY A 136 4.98 -19.16 0.71
CA GLY A 136 4.47 -18.53 1.91
C GLY A 136 3.91 -17.15 1.60
N ALA A 137 2.68 -16.87 2.05
CA ALA A 137 1.89 -15.68 1.67
C ALA A 137 2.61 -14.31 1.70
N GLN A 138 3.71 -14.19 2.44
CA GLN A 138 4.56 -12.99 2.48
C GLN A 138 5.20 -12.65 1.13
N THR A 139 5.81 -13.61 0.45
CA THR A 139 6.54 -13.37 -0.81
C THR A 139 5.59 -12.89 -1.92
N PRO A 140 4.43 -13.54 -2.18
CA PRO A 140 3.44 -13.03 -3.13
C PRO A 140 2.93 -11.63 -2.78
N LEU A 141 2.68 -11.34 -1.49
CA LEU A 141 2.28 -10.00 -1.05
C LEU A 141 3.36 -8.96 -1.36
N ALA A 142 4.63 -9.28 -1.09
CA ALA A 142 5.76 -8.41 -1.37
C ALA A 142 5.87 -8.07 -2.86
N ILE A 143 5.67 -9.06 -3.75
CA ILE A 143 5.69 -8.86 -5.20
C ILE A 143 4.51 -7.97 -5.64
N ARG A 144 3.31 -8.21 -5.09
CA ARG A 144 2.12 -7.38 -5.36
C ARG A 144 2.34 -5.93 -4.95
N ILE A 145 2.98 -5.68 -3.80
CA ILE A 145 3.32 -4.33 -3.37
C ILE A 145 4.23 -3.63 -4.38
N LEU A 146 5.28 -4.29 -4.86
CA LEU A 146 6.14 -3.72 -5.90
C LEU A 146 5.37 -3.43 -7.19
N PHE A 147 4.56 -4.40 -7.65
CA PHE A 147 3.75 -4.26 -8.86
C PHE A 147 2.78 -3.07 -8.77
N GLU A 148 2.01 -2.97 -7.69
CA GLU A 148 1.00 -1.92 -7.53
C GLU A 148 1.61 -0.54 -7.26
N TYR A 149 2.75 -0.48 -6.55
CA TYR A 149 3.42 0.79 -6.26
C TYR A 149 4.13 1.37 -7.49
N PHE A 150 4.89 0.54 -8.21
CA PHE A 150 5.70 1.00 -9.34
C PHE A 150 4.93 1.02 -10.66
N GLY A 151 3.89 0.20 -10.79
CA GLY A 151 3.08 0.08 -12.00
C GLY A 151 3.92 -0.18 -13.25
N PRO A 152 4.76 -1.23 -13.27
CA PRO A 152 5.67 -1.50 -14.37
C PRO A 152 4.92 -1.75 -15.68
N GLN A 153 5.52 -1.33 -16.78
CA GLN A 153 5.00 -1.42 -18.14
C GLN A 153 6.10 -1.89 -19.09
N HIS A 154 5.69 -2.53 -20.17
CA HIS A 154 6.53 -2.78 -21.35
C HIS A 154 6.21 -1.73 -22.43
N ASP A 155 7.04 -1.67 -23.47
CA ASP A 155 6.92 -0.66 -24.53
C ASP A 155 5.55 -0.67 -25.23
N TYR A 156 4.92 -1.84 -25.31
CA TYR A 156 3.61 -2.05 -25.95
C TYR A 156 2.39 -1.98 -25.03
N GLY A 157 2.52 -1.65 -23.73
CA GLY A 157 1.38 -1.72 -22.79
C GLY A 157 1.69 -2.05 -21.33
N LYS A 158 0.62 -2.18 -20.53
CA LYS A 158 0.69 -2.46 -19.09
C LYS A 158 0.85 -3.95 -18.84
N PHE A 159 1.78 -4.31 -17.95
CA PHE A 159 1.80 -5.66 -17.40
C PHE A 159 0.50 -5.94 -16.63
N ASN A 160 -0.03 -7.16 -16.79
CA ASN A 160 -0.90 -7.72 -15.77
C ASN A 160 -0.01 -8.34 -14.65
N PHE A 161 -0.62 -8.66 -13.50
CA PHE A 161 0.14 -9.20 -12.38
C PHE A 161 0.81 -10.55 -12.69
N PRO A 162 0.13 -11.55 -13.30
CA PRO A 162 0.77 -12.81 -13.71
C PRO A 162 2.01 -12.64 -14.58
N ASP A 163 1.97 -11.75 -15.58
CA ASP A 163 3.10 -11.48 -16.47
C ASP A 163 4.27 -10.88 -15.70
N PHE A 164 4.01 -9.88 -14.85
CA PHE A 164 5.05 -9.29 -14.00
C PHE A 164 5.65 -10.32 -13.02
N ARG A 165 4.80 -11.17 -12.42
CA ARG A 165 5.24 -12.25 -11.52
C ARG A 165 6.18 -13.21 -12.23
N SER A 166 5.88 -13.60 -13.48
CA SER A 166 6.74 -14.51 -14.25
C SER A 166 8.15 -13.96 -14.47
N LEU A 167 8.32 -12.63 -14.54
CA LEU A 167 9.63 -11.98 -14.61
C LEU A 167 10.39 -12.06 -13.29
N CYS A 168 9.68 -12.18 -12.17
CA CYS A 168 10.29 -12.26 -10.85
C CYS A 168 10.88 -13.66 -10.56
N ASP A 169 10.32 -14.70 -11.18
CA ASP A 169 10.64 -16.12 -10.91
C ASP A 169 12.01 -16.59 -11.44
N GLN A 170 12.80 -15.71 -12.06
CA GLN A 170 14.04 -16.09 -12.75
C GLN A 170 15.24 -16.44 -11.83
N SER A 171 15.15 -16.32 -10.50
CA SER A 171 16.02 -17.01 -9.51
C SER A 171 15.73 -16.57 -8.06
N ASN A 172 15.70 -17.54 -7.13
CA ASN A 172 15.77 -17.36 -5.65
C ASN A 172 14.79 -16.35 -5.00
N ILE A 173 13.60 -16.18 -5.58
CA ILE A 173 12.56 -15.28 -5.07
C ILE A 173 12.05 -15.66 -3.67
N SER A 174 12.26 -16.90 -3.23
CA SER A 174 11.89 -17.39 -1.89
C SER A 174 12.53 -16.61 -0.74
N ARG A 175 13.59 -15.86 -1.01
CA ARG A 175 14.24 -15.01 -0.01
C ARG A 175 13.71 -13.57 -0.01
N PHE A 176 12.84 -13.21 -0.95
CA PHE A 176 12.22 -11.91 -1.00
C PHE A 176 11.19 -11.74 0.13
N THR A 177 11.37 -10.73 0.97
CA THR A 177 10.50 -10.49 2.12
C THR A 177 9.69 -9.22 1.98
N LEU A 178 8.62 -9.10 2.77
CA LEU A 178 7.87 -7.86 2.89
C LEU A 178 8.75 -6.69 3.34
N SER A 179 9.70 -6.94 4.26
CA SER A 179 10.64 -5.90 4.71
C SER A 179 11.48 -5.37 3.56
N THR A 180 12.00 -6.26 2.72
CA THR A 180 12.78 -5.90 1.53
C THR A 180 11.93 -5.07 0.56
N ALA A 181 10.69 -5.47 0.29
CA ALA A 181 9.78 -4.70 -0.57
C ALA A 181 9.52 -3.28 -0.04
N LEU A 182 9.26 -3.14 1.27
CA LEU A 182 9.02 -1.85 1.90
C LEU A 182 10.27 -0.95 1.88
N GLN A 183 11.47 -1.53 1.99
CA GLN A 183 12.72 -0.78 1.85
C GLN A 183 12.93 -0.26 0.41
N VAL A 184 12.56 -1.04 -0.61
CA VAL A 184 12.58 -0.60 -2.02
C VAL A 184 11.63 0.58 -2.23
N VAL A 185 10.40 0.49 -1.72
CA VAL A 185 9.42 1.59 -1.77
C VAL A 185 9.95 2.82 -1.02
N TYR A 186 10.54 2.64 0.15
CA TYR A 186 11.10 3.73 0.94
C TYR A 186 12.25 4.44 0.22
N ALA A 187 13.15 3.69 -0.42
CA ALA A 187 14.22 4.25 -1.24
C ALA A 187 13.69 5.13 -2.38
N ASP A 188 12.63 4.69 -3.07
CA ASP A 188 11.97 5.49 -4.12
C ASP A 188 11.37 6.79 -3.58
N ILE A 189 10.74 6.74 -2.41
CA ILE A 189 10.18 7.93 -1.76
C ILE A 189 11.28 8.93 -1.42
N LEU A 190 12.41 8.46 -0.89
CA LEU A 190 13.55 9.33 -0.58
C LEU A 190 14.14 9.97 -1.84
N GLN A 191 14.34 9.19 -2.91
CA GLN A 191 14.88 9.72 -4.16
C GLN A 191 13.95 10.77 -4.77
N LYS A 192 12.63 10.55 -4.74
CA LYS A 192 11.64 11.56 -5.17
C LYS A 192 11.72 12.84 -4.36
N LYS A 193 11.83 12.73 -3.03
CA LYS A 193 11.97 13.90 -2.16
C LYS A 193 13.23 14.70 -2.48
N GLN A 194 14.35 14.01 -2.70
CA GLN A 194 15.61 14.63 -3.13
C GLN A 194 15.44 15.36 -4.47
N ALA A 195 14.82 14.72 -5.47
CA ALA A 195 14.54 15.34 -6.76
C ALA A 195 13.63 16.58 -6.65
N THR A 196 12.64 16.58 -5.77
CA THR A 196 11.78 17.76 -5.52
C THR A 196 12.44 18.85 -4.67
N SER A 197 13.50 18.53 -3.92
CA SER A 197 14.27 19.49 -3.12
C SER A 197 15.39 20.20 -3.89
N HIS A 198 15.61 19.85 -5.16
CA HIS A 198 16.41 20.64 -6.09
C HIS A 198 15.48 21.58 -6.86
N PRO A 199 15.46 22.89 -6.55
CA PRO A 199 14.66 23.83 -7.31
C PRO A 199 15.25 24.00 -8.70
N LEU A 200 14.35 24.21 -9.66
CA LEU A 200 14.55 24.87 -10.95
C LEU A 200 15.90 25.58 -11.05
N LEU A 201 16.80 25.03 -11.84
CA LEU A 201 17.83 25.82 -12.48
C LEU A 201 17.11 26.65 -13.54
N VAL A 202 16.67 27.84 -13.14
CA VAL A 202 16.30 28.90 -14.07
C VAL A 202 17.60 29.29 -14.78
N MET A 203 17.67 29.00 -16.07
CA MET A 203 18.41 29.83 -17.02
C MET A 203 17.38 30.53 -17.88
#